data_AF-A0A1I4QM00-F1
#
_entry.id   AF-A0A1I4QM00-F1
#
_cell.length_a   1.000
_cell.length_b   1.000
_cell.length_c   1.000
_cell.angle_alpha   90.00
_cell.angle_beta   90.00
_cell.angle_gamma   90.00
#
_symmetry.space_group_name_H-M   'P 1'
#
loop_
_entity.id
_entity.type
_entity.pdbx_description
1 polymer ?
#
loop_
_entity_poly.entity_id
_entity_poly.type
_entity_poly.pdbx_seq_one_letter_code
_entity_poly.pdbx_strand_id
1 'polypeptide(L)'
;IGTVETASPLTVRISPQILLPADVLNLTETVCYKKVDLTHTHIDSRSGTTTPGLSSGVTVNGAAGDNTPAAPYTVINRDLAAGDKVVMLRAMGGQQYIILSKVVS
;
A
#
# COMPACT_ATOMS: atom_id res chain seq x y z
N ILE A 1 -1.01 1.63 -19.86
CA ILE A 1 -0.23 1.60 -18.61
C ILE A 1 0.22 3.03 -18.33
N GLY A 2 0.08 3.50 -17.09
CA GLY A 2 0.56 4.81 -16.64
C GLY A 2 1.80 4.69 -15.76
N THR A 3 2.51 5.79 -15.57
CA THR A 3 3.63 5.92 -14.62
C THR A 3 3.32 7.03 -13.63
N VAL A 4 3.40 6.76 -12.34
CA VAL A 4 3.27 7.79 -11.30
C VAL A 4 4.47 8.73 -11.38
N GLU A 5 4.23 10.02 -11.51
CA GLU A 5 5.29 11.03 -11.58
C GLU A 5 5.48 11.70 -10.22
N THR A 6 4.39 12.06 -9.54
CA THR A 6 4.41 12.55 -8.16
C THR A 6 3.34 11.86 -7.32
N ALA A 7 3.61 11.66 -6.02
CA ALA A 7 2.67 11.03 -5.08
C ALA A 7 1.82 12.03 -4.29
N SER A 8 2.32 13.25 -4.04
CA SER A 8 1.59 14.30 -3.34
C SER A 8 1.97 15.69 -3.91
N PRO A 9 1.10 16.34 -4.70
CA PRO A 9 -0.17 15.80 -5.22
C PRO A 9 0.07 14.63 -6.19
N LEU A 10 -0.90 13.70 -6.27
CA LEU A 10 -0.80 12.54 -7.16
C LEU A 10 -0.88 12.98 -8.63
N THR A 11 0.09 12.58 -9.44
CA THR A 11 0.04 12.74 -10.90
C THR A 11 0.51 11.47 -11.61
N VAL A 12 -0.18 11.13 -12.70
CA VAL A 12 0.13 9.92 -13.48
C VAL A 12 0.30 10.26 -14.95
N ARG A 13 1.47 9.93 -15.50
CA ARG A 13 1.80 10.12 -16.92
C ARG A 13 1.42 8.89 -17.73
N ILE A 14 0.63 9.08 -18.79
CA ILE A 14 0.23 7.99 -19.70
C ILE A 14 0.91 8.07 -21.07
N SER A 15 1.34 9.26 -21.45
CA SER A 15 2.16 9.53 -22.64
C SER A 15 3.06 10.74 -22.35
N PRO A 16 4.10 11.00 -23.15
CA PRO A 16 4.99 12.14 -22.93
C PRO A 16 4.27 13.50 -22.87
N GLN A 17 3.10 13.62 -23.50
CA GLN A 17 2.32 14.85 -23.59
C GLN A 17 1.14 14.90 -22.62
N ILE A 18 0.77 13.77 -21.99
CA ILE A 18 -0.44 13.69 -21.17
C ILE A 18 -0.09 13.29 -19.74
N LEU A 19 -0.35 14.23 -18.83
CA LEU A 19 -0.27 14.06 -17.39
C LEU A 19 -1.67 14.16 -16.80
N LEU A 20 -2.04 13.17 -15.98
CA LEU A 20 -3.34 13.11 -15.32
C LEU A 20 -3.20 13.61 -13.87
N PRO A 21 -3.89 14.71 -13.49
CA PRO A 21 -3.95 15.18 -12.11
C PRO A 21 -4.84 14.31 -11.22
N ALA A 22 -4.72 14.47 -9.90
CA ALA A 22 -5.40 13.63 -8.90
C ALA A 22 -6.94 13.67 -8.98
N ASP A 23 -7.52 14.79 -9.42
CA ASP A 23 -8.96 15.05 -9.54
C ASP A 23 -9.65 14.17 -10.60
N VAL A 24 -8.92 13.76 -11.64
CA VAL A 24 -9.44 12.87 -12.70
C VAL A 24 -9.17 11.39 -12.42
N LEU A 25 -8.49 11.06 -11.32
CA LEU A 25 -8.09 9.71 -10.94
C LEU A 25 -8.99 9.15 -9.84
N ASN A 26 -9.54 7.96 -10.10
CA ASN A 26 -10.21 7.15 -9.10
C ASN A 26 -9.30 5.99 -8.69
N LEU A 27 -9.03 5.85 -7.39
CA LEU A 27 -8.16 4.82 -6.84
C LEU A 27 -8.98 3.63 -6.35
N THR A 28 -8.58 2.41 -6.72
CA THR A 28 -9.11 1.19 -6.11
C THR A 28 -8.40 0.91 -4.78
N GLU A 29 -9.04 0.12 -3.92
CA GLU A 29 -8.48 -0.29 -2.63
C GLU A 29 -7.07 -0.92 -2.75
N THR A 30 -6.78 -1.58 -3.89
CA THR A 30 -5.51 -2.25 -4.14
C THR A 30 -4.31 -1.31 -4.19
N VAL A 31 -4.53 -0.02 -4.51
CA VAL A 31 -3.46 0.99 -4.62
C VAL A 31 -3.48 2.03 -3.50
N CYS A 32 -4.40 1.88 -2.54
CA CYS A 32 -4.45 2.68 -1.33
C CYS A 32 -3.68 1.99 -0.20
N TYR A 33 -2.99 2.77 0.64
CA TYR A 33 -2.31 2.21 1.80
C TYR A 33 -3.25 1.45 2.72
N LYS A 34 -2.88 0.20 3.02
CA LYS A 34 -3.61 -0.67 3.95
C LYS A 34 -2.63 -1.33 4.89
N LYS A 35 -2.86 -1.17 6.19
CA LYS A 35 -2.14 -1.86 7.26
C LYS A 35 -3.10 -2.73 8.06
N VAL A 36 -2.59 -3.84 8.57
CA VAL A 36 -3.32 -4.75 9.47
C VAL A 36 -2.53 -4.85 10.76
N ASP A 37 -3.22 -4.59 11.87
CA ASP A 37 -2.70 -4.82 13.21
C ASP A 37 -2.74 -6.32 13.51
N LEU A 38 -1.62 -6.87 14.00
CA LEU A 38 -1.46 -8.29 14.30
C LEU A 38 -1.33 -8.55 15.81
N THR A 39 -1.54 -7.53 16.64
CA THR A 39 -1.59 -7.72 18.09
C THR A 39 -2.75 -8.65 18.46
N HIS A 40 -2.43 -9.69 19.24
CA HIS A 40 -3.44 -10.59 19.82
C HIS A 40 -2.95 -11.11 21.18
N THR A 41 -3.90 -11.55 21.99
CA THR A 41 -3.68 -12.10 23.33
C THR A 41 -4.28 -13.50 23.41
N HIS A 42 -3.55 -14.47 23.96
CA HIS A 42 -4.10 -15.80 24.23
C HIS A 42 -4.60 -15.91 25.67
N ILE A 43 -5.78 -16.50 25.84
CA ILE A 43 -6.33 -16.87 27.14
C ILE A 43 -6.14 -18.38 27.29
N ASP A 44 -5.32 -18.80 28.25
CA ASP A 44 -5.25 -20.21 28.62
C ASP A 44 -6.34 -20.52 29.66
N SER A 45 -6.99 -21.66 29.47
CA SER A 45 -8.10 -22.21 30.26
C SER A 45 -7.75 -22.52 31.72
N ARG A 46 -6.49 -22.33 32.14
CA ARG A 46 -5.97 -22.67 33.48
C ARG A 46 -5.62 -21.46 34.38
N SER A 47 -6.23 -20.31 34.14
CA SER A 47 -6.17 -19.09 34.99
C SER A 47 -4.97 -18.14 34.75
N GLY A 48 -4.56 -17.92 33.51
CA GLY A 48 -3.60 -16.86 33.18
C GLY A 48 -3.90 -16.20 31.84
N THR A 49 -4.07 -14.88 31.84
CA THR A 49 -4.03 -14.09 30.61
C THR A 49 -2.58 -13.93 30.18
N THR A 50 -2.23 -14.29 28.95
CA THR A 50 -0.90 -14.02 28.41
C THR A 50 -0.80 -12.59 27.87
N THR A 51 0.36 -11.97 27.96
CA THR A 51 0.67 -10.66 27.36
C THR A 51 0.59 -10.73 25.83
N PRO A 52 0.44 -9.59 25.09
CA PRO A 52 0.33 -9.60 23.64
C PRO A 52 1.46 -10.40 22.98
N GLY A 53 1.12 -11.41 22.17
CA GLY A 53 2.07 -12.34 21.57
C GLY A 53 2.92 -11.73 20.46
N LEU A 54 2.53 -10.56 19.95
CA LEU A 54 3.23 -9.78 18.93
C LEU A 54 3.37 -8.32 19.40
N SER A 55 4.25 -8.07 20.36
CA SER A 55 4.61 -6.70 20.79
C SER A 55 5.71 -6.06 19.93
N SER A 56 6.34 -6.88 19.08
CA SER A 56 7.42 -6.50 18.16
C SER A 56 7.28 -7.34 16.89
N GLY A 57 6.93 -6.71 15.78
CA GLY A 57 6.87 -7.36 14.47
C GLY A 57 8.27 -7.76 14.01
N VAL A 58 8.36 -8.76 13.13
CA VAL A 58 9.58 -9.02 12.35
C VAL A 58 9.36 -8.42 10.97
N THR A 59 10.17 -7.44 10.57
CA THR A 59 10.14 -6.91 9.21
C THR A 59 10.88 -7.89 8.29
N VAL A 60 10.18 -8.75 7.56
CA VAL A 60 10.80 -9.76 6.68
C VAL A 60 11.43 -9.17 5.39
N ASN A 61 11.68 -7.85 5.35
CA ASN A 61 12.26 -7.14 4.19
C ASN A 61 13.51 -6.31 4.54
N GLY A 62 14.16 -6.59 5.68
CA GLY A 62 15.45 -6.00 6.05
C GLY A 62 16.44 -7.12 6.34
N ALA A 63 17.68 -6.94 5.90
CA ALA A 63 18.78 -7.88 6.07
C ALA A 63 18.80 -8.54 7.46
N ALA A 64 19.08 -9.84 7.50
CA ALA A 64 19.25 -10.60 8.73
C ALA A 64 20.21 -9.87 9.68
N GLY A 65 19.72 -9.46 10.86
CA GLY A 65 20.59 -9.00 11.95
C GLY A 65 20.09 -7.83 12.81
N ASP A 66 19.04 -7.11 12.42
CA ASP A 66 18.61 -5.94 13.19
C ASP A 66 17.42 -6.27 14.12
N ASN A 67 17.69 -6.41 15.42
CA ASN A 67 16.68 -6.65 16.47
C ASN A 67 15.93 -5.36 16.86
N THR A 68 15.77 -4.43 15.93
CA THR A 68 15.01 -3.20 16.16
C THR A 68 13.53 -3.55 16.28
N PRO A 69 12.80 -3.08 17.32
CA PRO A 69 11.39 -3.42 17.49
C PRO A 69 10.58 -2.98 16.27
N ALA A 70 10.16 -3.91 15.42
CA ALA A 70 9.31 -3.53 14.30
C ALA A 70 7.88 -3.32 14.81
N ALA A 71 7.17 -2.42 14.16
CA ALA A 71 5.81 -2.10 14.55
C ALA A 71 4.90 -3.34 14.49
N PRO A 72 3.89 -3.47 15.38
CA PRO A 72 3.05 -4.66 15.48
C PRO A 72 1.99 -4.76 14.37
N TYR A 73 2.24 -4.14 13.22
CA TYR A 73 1.37 -4.15 12.05
C TYR A 73 2.15 -4.57 10.81
N THR A 74 1.44 -5.22 9.89
CA THR A 74 1.96 -5.51 8.54
C THR A 74 1.26 -4.63 7.52
N VAL A 75 2.04 -4.07 6.59
CA VAL A 75 1.51 -3.32 5.44
C VAL A 75 1.10 -4.31 4.36
N ILE A 76 -0.18 -4.31 4.02
CA ILE A 76 -0.76 -5.16 2.96
C ILE A 76 -0.59 -4.47 1.60
N ASN A 77 -0.97 -3.20 1.52
CA ASN A 77 -0.84 -2.38 0.32
C ASN A 77 -0.03 -1.12 0.66
N ARG A 78 0.92 -0.77 -0.21
CA ARG A 78 1.65 0.49 -0.12
C ARG A 78 0.99 1.53 -1.03
N ASP A 79 1.02 2.79 -0.62
CA ASP A 79 0.60 3.91 -1.47
C ASP A 79 1.39 3.96 -2.79
N LEU A 80 0.82 4.66 -3.77
CA LEU A 80 1.51 4.98 -5.03
C LEU A 80 2.73 5.86 -4.75
N ALA A 81 3.88 5.46 -5.28
CA ALA A 81 5.13 6.21 -5.21
C ALA A 81 5.58 6.63 -6.62
N ALA A 82 6.40 7.68 -6.70
CA ALA A 82 6.98 8.12 -7.97
C ALA A 82 7.76 6.97 -8.63
N GLY A 83 7.53 6.76 -9.93
CA GLY A 83 8.10 5.67 -10.70
C GLY A 83 7.21 4.42 -10.81
N ASP A 84 6.22 4.25 -9.93
CA ASP A 84 5.31 3.11 -9.99
C ASP A 84 4.58 3.03 -11.34
N LYS A 85 4.57 1.84 -11.93
CA LYS A 85 3.76 1.55 -13.13
C LYS A 85 2.39 1.08 -12.69
N VAL A 86 1.34 1.60 -13.33
CA VAL A 86 -0.05 1.29 -12.98
C VAL A 86 -0.86 0.91 -14.21
N VAL A 87 -1.76 -0.07 -14.05
CA VAL A 87 -2.77 -0.38 -15.05
C VAL A 87 -4.04 0.40 -14.74
N MET A 88 -4.65 0.96 -15.78
CA MET A 88 -5.77 1.89 -15.61
C MET A 88 -6.81 1.68 -16.70
N LEU A 89 -8.07 1.92 -16.35
CA LEU A 89 -9.19 1.98 -17.28
C LEU A 89 -9.62 3.42 -17.52
N ARG A 90 -9.91 3.74 -18.77
CA ARG A 90 -10.50 5.02 -19.15
C ARG A 90 -12.03 4.94 -18.93
N ALA A 91 -12.60 5.89 -18.20
CA ALA A 91 -14.01 5.92 -17.81
C ALA A 91 -14.67 7.27 -18.18
N MET A 92 -16.00 7.35 -18.07
CA MET A 92 -16.78 8.58 -18.31
C MET A 92 -16.46 9.29 -19.64
N GLY A 93 -16.42 8.52 -20.73
CA GLY A 93 -16.09 9.05 -22.06
C GLY A 93 -14.64 9.55 -22.21
N GLY A 94 -13.79 9.27 -21.21
CA GLY A 94 -12.39 9.61 -21.23
C GLY A 94 -11.95 10.82 -20.44
N GLN A 95 -12.86 11.35 -19.61
CA GLN A 95 -12.60 12.43 -18.67
C GLN A 95 -12.02 11.93 -17.35
N GLN A 96 -12.22 10.65 -17.03
CA GLN A 96 -11.74 10.05 -15.79
C GLN A 96 -10.98 8.76 -16.07
N TYR A 97 -10.12 8.39 -15.13
CA TYR A 97 -9.36 7.16 -15.16
C TYR A 97 -9.48 6.44 -13.83
N ILE A 98 -9.63 5.12 -13.88
CA ILE A 98 -9.69 4.25 -12.70
C ILE A 98 -8.37 3.49 -12.65
N ILE A 99 -7.60 3.66 -11.59
CA ILE A 99 -6.38 2.90 -11.34
C ILE A 99 -6.77 1.56 -10.73
N LEU A 100 -6.46 0.46 -11.42
CA LEU A 100 -6.84 -0.87 -10.96
C LEU A 100 -5.79 -1.49 -10.03
N SER A 101 -4.52 -1.43 -10.43
CA SER A 101 -3.42 -2.04 -9.69
C SER A 101 -2.05 -1.49 -10.15
N LYS A 102 -1.03 -1.73 -9.32
CA LYS A 102 0.38 -1.60 -9.73
C LYS A 102 0.76 -2.78 -10.63
N VAL A 103 1.61 -2.51 -11.61
CA VAL A 103 2.23 -3.54 -12.45
C VAL A 103 3.55 -3.94 -11.80
N VAL A 104 3.75 -5.25 -11.64
CA VAL A 104 5.01 -5.84 -11.16
C VAL A 104 5.73 -6.41 -12.38
N SER A 105 6.94 -5.96 -12.65
CA SER A 105 7.81 -6.44 -13.74
C SER A 105 9.14 -6.90 -13.20
#